data_AF-W1XX63-F1
#
_entry.id   AF-W1XX63-F1
#
_cell.length_a   1.000
_cell.length_b   1.000
_cell.length_c   1.000
_cell.angle_alpha   90.00
_cell.angle_beta   90.00
_cell.angle_gamma   90.00
#
_symmetry.space_group_name_H-M   'P 1'
#
loop_
_entity.id
_entity.type
_entity.pdbx_description
1 polymer ?
#
loop_
_entity_poly.entity_id
_entity_poly.type
_entity_poly.pdbx_seq_one_letter_code
_entity_poly.pdbx_strand_id
1 'polypeptide(L)'
;QKSIEKLEEYLSKFKEYTKKVYTCGSRNSYSKTDVDATFMRMKEDAMKNGQLKPAYNVQHGVDSEYIAWLTVGPQPTDTTTLIPFLKSMEDYLNF
;
A
#
# COMPACT_ATOMS: atom_id res chain seq x y z
N GLN A 1 -3.40 -38.19 21.33
CA GLN A 1 -4.19 -36.95 21.38
C GLN A 1 -3.30 -35.71 21.34
N LYS A 2 -2.44 -35.45 22.35
CA LYS A 2 -1.50 -34.31 22.37
C LYS A 2 -0.64 -34.09 21.11
N SER A 3 -0.13 -35.15 20.49
CA SER A 3 0.72 -35.03 19.30
C SER A 3 -0.04 -34.53 18.07
N ILE A 4 -1.34 -34.85 17.96
CA ILE A 4 -2.21 -34.41 16.86
C ILE A 4 -2.52 -32.92 17.05
N GLU A 5 -2.93 -32.52 18.26
CA GLU A 5 -3.19 -31.11 18.60
C GLU A 5 -1.97 -30.22 18.32
N LYS A 6 -0.76 -30.70 18.67
CA LYS A 6 0.49 -29.98 18.40
C LYS A 6 0.80 -29.87 16.91
N LEU A 7 0.46 -30.89 16.12
CA LEU A 7 0.61 -30.86 14.66
C LEU A 7 -0.37 -29.84 14.03
N GLU A 8 -1.60 -29.77 14.52
CA GLU A 8 -2.60 -28.80 14.09
C GLU A 8 -2.17 -27.36 14.40
N GLU A 9 -1.59 -27.13 15.58
CA GLU A 9 -1.01 -25.83 15.95
C GLU A 9 0.10 -25.43 14.98
N TYR A 10 1.03 -26.34 14.67
CA TYR A 10 2.10 -26.09 13.71
C TYR A 10 1.58 -25.83 12.31
N LEU A 11 0.56 -26.57 11.86
CA LEU A 11 -0.10 -26.33 10.58
C LEU A 11 -0.73 -24.93 10.52
N SER A 12 -1.40 -24.52 11.60
CA SER A 12 -2.02 -23.20 11.72
C SER A 12 -0.96 -22.09 11.65
N LYS A 13 0.13 -22.23 12.41
CA LYS A 13 1.25 -21.28 12.39
C LYS A 13 1.93 -21.23 11.03
N PHE A 14 2.09 -22.37 10.37
CA PHE A 14 2.65 -22.42 9.02
C PHE A 14 1.80 -21.61 8.03
N LYS A 15 0.48 -21.85 8.01
CA LYS A 15 -0.46 -21.08 7.17
C LYS A 15 -0.43 -19.58 7.47
N GLU A 16 -0.36 -19.22 8.76
CA GLU A 16 -0.24 -17.83 9.22
C GLU A 16 1.05 -17.16 8.68
N TYR A 17 2.19 -17.83 8.80
CA TYR A 17 3.47 -17.30 8.32
C TYR A 17 3.53 -17.22 6.80
N THR A 18 3.03 -18.22 6.08
CA THR A 18 2.93 -18.17 4.62
C THR A 18 2.13 -16.95 4.17
N LYS A 19 0.98 -16.68 4.81
CA LYS A 19 0.19 -15.48 4.52
C LYS A 19 0.96 -14.20 4.82
N LYS A 20 1.64 -14.11 5.97
CA LYS A 20 2.43 -12.93 6.36
C LYS A 20 3.57 -12.65 5.38
N VAL A 21 4.29 -13.67 4.94
CA VAL A 21 5.37 -13.55 3.94
C VAL A 21 4.81 -13.05 2.62
N TYR A 22 3.69 -13.61 2.17
CA TYR A 22 3.03 -13.16 0.94
C TYR A 22 2.57 -11.69 1.03
N THR A 23 1.91 -11.31 2.12
CA THR A 23 1.47 -9.92 2.34
C THR A 23 2.64 -8.94 2.49
N CYS A 24 3.78 -9.37 3.04
CA CYS A 24 4.98 -8.53 3.13
C CYS A 24 5.59 -8.29 1.74
N GLY A 25 5.58 -9.29 0.86
CA GLY A 25 6.11 -9.17 -0.50
C GLY A 25 7.55 -8.65 -0.50
N SER A 26 7.82 -7.61 -1.30
CA SER A 26 9.11 -6.91 -1.37
C SER A 26 9.28 -5.77 -0.34
N ARG A 27 8.34 -5.61 0.60
CA ARG A 27 8.34 -4.49 1.55
C ARG A 27 9.32 -4.73 2.70
N ASN A 28 9.88 -3.64 3.21
CA ASN A 28 10.76 -3.65 4.38
C ASN A 28 10.02 -3.76 5.73
N SER A 29 8.69 -3.58 5.76
CA SER A 29 7.91 -3.66 7.02
C SER A 29 6.43 -4.02 6.84
N TYR A 30 5.88 -4.62 7.90
CA TYR A 30 4.49 -5.05 8.05
C TYR A 30 3.63 -4.08 8.87
N SER A 31 4.09 -2.83 9.09
CA SER A 31 3.49 -1.90 10.05
C SER A 31 2.18 -1.24 9.61
N LYS A 32 1.67 -1.57 8.42
CA LYS A 32 0.45 -0.97 7.86
C LYS A 32 -0.66 -2.01 7.80
N THR A 33 -1.80 -1.70 8.45
CA THR A 33 -3.01 -2.54 8.37
C THR A 33 -3.63 -2.50 6.97
N ASP A 34 -3.61 -1.32 6.35
CA ASP A 34 -3.95 -1.12 4.95
C ASP A 34 -2.65 -1.07 4.12
N VAL A 35 -2.58 -1.87 3.05
CA VAL A 35 -1.36 -1.99 2.25
C VAL A 35 -1.11 -0.78 1.35
N ASP A 36 -2.17 -0.06 0.97
CA ASP A 36 -2.12 1.05 0.02
C ASP A 36 -1.94 2.39 0.74
N ALA A 37 -2.30 2.46 2.02
CA ALA A 37 -2.07 3.65 2.84
C ALA A 37 -0.56 3.89 3.06
N THR A 38 -0.18 5.15 3.25
CA THR A 38 1.19 5.58 3.57
C THR A 38 1.18 6.65 4.64
N PHE A 39 2.13 6.56 5.58
CA PHE A 39 2.28 7.56 6.62
C PHE A 39 2.82 8.86 6.02
N MET A 40 2.01 9.91 6.05
CA MET A 40 2.32 11.22 5.49
C MET A 40 2.16 12.31 6.53
N ARG A 41 2.89 13.41 6.33
CA ARG A 41 2.68 14.63 7.09
C ARG A 41 1.52 15.40 6.48
N MET A 42 0.38 15.37 7.15
CA MET A 42 -0.81 16.09 6.69
C MET A 42 -0.69 17.57 6.99
N LYS A 43 -1.34 18.42 6.18
CA LYS A 43 -1.47 19.86 6.46
C LYS A 43 -2.22 20.10 7.78
N GLU A 44 -3.19 19.26 8.08
CA GLU A 44 -3.93 19.28 9.33
C GLU A 44 -3.12 18.62 10.46
N ASP A 45 -2.39 19.46 11.19
CA ASP A 45 -1.68 19.09 12.42
C ASP A 45 -2.35 19.75 13.62
N ALA A 46 -3.61 19.37 13.90
CA ALA A 46 -4.39 19.92 15.01
C ALA A 46 -3.70 19.75 16.37
N MET A 47 -2.91 18.69 16.53
CA MET A 47 -2.16 18.39 17.76
C MET A 47 -0.76 19.02 17.79
N LYS A 48 -0.31 19.64 16.68
CA LYS A 48 1.04 20.23 16.50
C LYS A 48 2.19 19.30 16.90
N ASN A 49 1.98 17.99 16.83
CA ASN A 49 2.96 17.01 17.26
C ASN A 49 3.74 16.43 16.09
N GLY A 50 3.45 16.86 14.85
CA GLY A 50 4.11 16.35 13.64
C GLY A 50 3.87 14.87 13.39
N GLN A 51 2.84 14.27 13.99
CA GLN A 51 2.54 12.86 13.84
C GLN A 51 2.13 12.56 12.39
N LEU A 52 2.79 11.55 11.80
CA LEU A 52 2.39 11.05 10.49
C LEU A 52 1.04 10.34 10.59
N LYS A 53 0.16 10.64 9.66
CA LYS A 53 -1.15 9.99 9.56
C LYS A 53 -1.16 9.07 8.35
N PRO A 54 -1.83 7.91 8.40
CA PRO A 54 -2.05 7.11 7.22
C PRO A 54 -2.91 7.89 6.22
N ALA A 55 -2.44 8.00 4.99
CA ALA A 55 -3.09 8.69 3.89
C ALA A 55 -2.80 7.97 2.56
N TYR A 56 -3.59 8.26 1.53
CA TYR A 56 -3.37 7.73 0.18
C TYR A 56 -2.81 8.83 -0.70
N ASN A 57 -1.73 8.54 -1.44
CA ASN A 57 -1.24 9.47 -2.44
C ASN A 57 -1.96 9.17 -3.75
N VAL A 58 -2.96 9.99 -4.07
CA VAL A 58 -3.79 9.81 -5.27
C VAL A 58 -3.33 10.76 -6.35
N GLN A 59 -2.96 10.22 -7.50
CA GLN A 59 -2.68 10.99 -8.71
C GLN A 59 -3.77 10.77 -9.73
N HIS A 60 -4.23 11.85 -10.35
CA HIS A 60 -5.22 11.80 -11.41
C HIS A 60 -4.76 12.62 -12.61
N GLY A 61 -4.89 12.03 -13.80
CA GLY A 61 -4.62 12.66 -15.08
C GLY A 61 -5.94 13.12 -15.68
N VAL A 62 -6.00 14.39 -16.09
CA VAL A 62 -7.18 14.99 -16.71
C VAL A 62 -6.86 15.32 -18.16
N ASP A 63 -7.72 14.89 -19.07
CA ASP A 63 -7.70 15.28 -20.47
C ASP A 63 -9.08 15.80 -20.84
N SER A 64 -9.14 17.00 -21.44
CA SER A 64 -10.37 17.61 -21.94
C SER A 64 -11.52 17.60 -20.92
N GLU A 65 -11.22 17.97 -19.66
CA GLU A 65 -12.16 17.99 -18.51
C GLU A 65 -12.57 16.61 -17.94
N TYR A 66 -12.10 15.52 -18.53
CA TYR A 66 -12.35 14.16 -18.04
C TYR A 66 -11.14 13.60 -17.29
N ILE A 67 -11.40 12.88 -16.19
CA ILE A 67 -10.37 12.08 -15.53
C ILE A 67 -10.07 10.89 -16.43
N ALA A 68 -8.93 10.93 -17.11
CA ALA A 68 -8.49 9.89 -18.03
C ALA A 68 -7.76 8.74 -17.31
N TRP A 69 -7.11 9.03 -16.18
CA TRP A 69 -6.34 8.03 -15.43
C TRP A 69 -6.24 8.35 -13.94
N LEU A 70 -6.14 7.33 -13.09
CA LEU A 70 -5.99 7.48 -11.64
C LEU A 70 -5.09 6.38 -11.08
N THR A 71 -4.18 6.75 -10.18
CA THR A 71 -3.32 5.80 -9.47
C THR A 71 -3.23 6.14 -7.99
N VAL A 72 -3.07 5.11 -7.16
CA VAL A 72 -2.75 5.26 -5.73
C VAL A 72 -1.35 4.76 -5.49
N GLY A 73 -0.51 5.62 -4.95
CA GLY A 73 0.91 5.36 -4.71
C GLY A 73 1.26 5.25 -3.23
N PRO A 74 2.19 4.35 -2.85
CA PRO A 74 2.73 4.30 -1.49
C PRO A 74 3.78 5.38 -1.22
N GLN A 75 4.03 6.30 -2.16
CA GLN A 75 5.00 7.37 -2.04
C GLN A 75 4.41 8.51 -1.18
N PRO A 76 5.09 8.94 -0.10
CA PRO A 76 4.59 10.03 0.75
C PRO A 76 4.66 11.40 0.07
N THR A 77 5.40 11.53 -1.04
CA THR A 77 5.57 12.74 -1.83
C THR A 77 5.42 12.43 -3.32
N ASP A 78 5.11 13.46 -4.10
CA ASP A 78 4.76 13.28 -5.52
C ASP A 78 5.98 13.14 -6.43
N THR A 79 7.20 13.41 -5.96
CA THR A 79 8.37 13.52 -6.84
C THR A 79 8.69 12.22 -7.61
N THR A 80 8.33 11.06 -7.07
CA THR A 80 8.63 9.74 -7.66
C THR A 80 7.41 9.05 -8.28
N THR A 81 6.30 9.75 -8.40
CA THR A 81 5.00 9.19 -8.84
C THR A 81 4.77 9.28 -10.34
N LEU A 82 5.31 10.30 -11.01
CA LEU A 82 5.04 10.58 -12.43
C LEU A 82 5.46 9.43 -13.35
N ILE A 83 6.65 8.87 -13.17
CA ILE A 83 7.14 7.77 -14.01
C ILE A 83 6.26 6.52 -13.85
N PRO A 84 5.97 6.04 -12.62
CA PRO A 84 4.97 4.98 -12.41
C PRO A 84 3.58 5.31 -12.96
N PHE A 85 3.11 6.55 -12.81
CA PHE A 85 1.81 6.99 -13.30
C PHE A 85 1.69 6.84 -14.82
N LEU A 86 2.69 7.34 -15.57
CA LEU A 86 2.71 7.25 -17.03
C LEU A 86 2.84 5.81 -17.53
N LYS A 87 3.70 5.00 -16.90
CA LYS A 87 3.81 3.56 -17.24
C LYS A 87 2.50 2.82 -17.01
N SER A 88 1.84 3.08 -15.89
CA SER A 88 0.53 2.53 -15.62
C SER A 88 -0.47 2.99 -16.68
N MET A 89 -0.44 4.26 -17.09
CA MET A 89 -1.32 4.76 -18.14
C MET A 89 -1.07 4.03 -19.47
N GLU A 90 0.20 3.83 -19.86
CA GLU A 90 0.62 3.09 -21.06
C GLU A 90 0.21 1.61 -21.04
N ASP A 91 0.33 0.94 -19.88
CA ASP A 91 0.00 -0.49 -19.74
C ASP A 91 -1.51 -0.78 -19.88
N TYR A 92 -2.37 0.18 -19.53
CA TYR A 92 -3.83 -0.03 -19.45
C TYR A 92 -4.65 0.76 -20.47
N LEU A 93 -4.13 1.87 -21.00
CA LEU A 93 -4.79 2.63 -22.06
C LEU A 93 -4.15 2.29 -23.40
N ASN A 94 -4.97 1.83 -24.35
CA ASN A 94 -4.55 1.61 -25.72
C ASN A 94 -4.42 2.95 -26.44
N PHE A 95 -3.25 3.56 -26.39
CA PHE A 95 -2.85 4.65 -27.29
C PHE A 95 -1.92 4.12 -28.38
#